data_AF-A0A1Y0VWL1-F1
#
_entry.id   AF-A0A1Y0VWL1-F1
#
_cell.length_a   1.000
_cell.length_b   1.000
_cell.length_c   1.000
_cell.angle_alpha   90.00
_cell.angle_beta   90.00
_cell.angle_gamma   90.00
#
_symmetry.space_group_name_H-M   'P 1'
#
loop_
_entity.id
_entity.type
_entity.pdbx_description
1 polymer ?
#
loop_
_entity_poly.entity_id
_entity_poly.type
_entity_poly.pdbx_seq_one_letter_code
_entity_poly.pdbx_strand_id
1 'polypeptide(L)'
;MVDELILKEKEVLSLKLRTLIYVIMSTFLFSSMEIALKIAGGTFNPIQLNFVRFLLGGLLLLPFTLQRLRREQRHLTGRDIAAFSLTGFSCVLVSMTLYQLAIQMSLPATIAILLSANPAFGMLIGLVLLKEKMSRTNTLAVILTLAGLLVIVNPFNLTNPMGITLGLLSSITFAIYGILTRLSSNKLGFGGMTMTCFSFIAGAIELGIFMAITHIPAVSQALSGLQGFSDVPFFQGITWSNILLVAYISFFVTGLGFGLYFLVMEEAGVPIASLIFFIKPALAPILSLIVLGDPIHTNTIVGIIIILIGSVVTLTGERIATRMSRK
;
A
#
# COMPACT_ATOMS: atom_id res chain seq x y z
N MET A 1 12.62 32.82 30.19
CA MET A 1 11.18 32.82 29.80
C MET A 1 10.98 33.16 28.32
N VAL A 2 11.47 34.29 27.79
CA VAL A 2 11.35 34.62 26.35
C VAL A 2 12.17 33.65 25.47
N ASP A 3 13.40 33.33 25.86
CA ASP A 3 14.24 32.39 25.10
C ASP A 3 13.70 30.95 25.09
N GLU A 4 13.07 30.50 26.19
CA GLU A 4 12.37 29.21 26.26
C GLU A 4 11.15 29.15 25.34
N LEU A 5 10.39 30.24 25.24
CA LEU A 5 9.25 30.34 24.33
C LEU A 5 9.70 30.31 22.87
N ILE A 6 10.78 31.04 22.54
CA ILE A 6 11.37 31.05 21.19
C ILE A 6 11.94 29.68 20.82
N LEU A 7 12.61 29.00 21.76
CA LEU A 7 13.14 27.65 21.55
C LEU A 7 12.00 26.66 21.31
N LYS A 8 10.94 26.71 22.12
CA LYS A 8 9.76 25.85 21.98
C LYS A 8 9.02 26.11 20.66
N GLU A 9 8.94 27.37 20.22
CA GLU A 9 8.31 27.73 18.96
C GLU A 9 9.13 27.27 17.75
N LYS A 10 10.47 27.41 17.80
CA LYS A 10 11.38 26.85 16.79
C LYS A 10 11.31 25.33 16.73
N GLU A 11 11.22 24.66 17.88
CA GLU A 11 11.09 23.20 17.97
C GLU A 11 9.77 22.73 17.35
N VAL A 12 8.65 23.38 17.66
CA VAL A 12 7.35 23.12 17.04
C VAL A 12 7.37 23.39 15.53
N LEU A 13 8.02 24.45 15.08
CA LEU A 13 8.12 24.78 13.66
C LEU A 13 8.96 23.75 12.89
N SER A 14 10.10 23.35 13.45
CA SER A 14 10.97 22.31 12.87
C SER A 14 10.28 20.95 12.80
N LEU A 15 9.49 20.60 13.82
CA LEU A 15 8.68 19.38 13.83
C LEU A 15 7.64 19.40 12.69
N LYS A 16 6.92 20.51 12.53
CA LYS A 16 5.94 20.69 11.44
C LYS A 16 6.59 20.60 10.06
N LEU A 17 7.75 21.21 9.88
CA LEU A 17 8.48 21.16 8.60
C LEU A 17 8.95 19.74 8.29
N ARG A 18 9.48 19.02 9.29
CA ARG A 18 9.92 17.63 9.15
C ARG A 18 8.77 16.71 8.75
N THR A 19 7.64 16.78 9.46
CA THR A 19 6.45 16.00 9.11
C THR A 19 5.96 16.32 7.70
N LEU A 20 5.97 17.60 7.29
CA LEU A 20 5.58 17.99 5.94
C LEU A 20 6.49 17.37 4.87
N ILE A 21 7.82 17.38 5.10
CA ILE A 21 8.78 16.73 4.21
C ILE A 21 8.47 15.24 4.09
N TYR A 22 8.18 14.56 5.20
CA TYR A 22 7.85 13.13 5.20
C TYR A 22 6.55 12.84 4.44
N VAL A 23 5.53 13.68 4.58
CA VAL A 23 4.28 13.59 3.82
C VAL A 23 4.56 13.72 2.32
N ILE A 24 5.31 14.75 1.90
CA ILE A 24 5.62 14.99 0.48
C ILE A 24 6.42 13.83 -0.10
N MET A 25 7.46 13.38 0.60
CA MET A 25 8.32 12.27 0.16
C MET A 25 7.54 10.96 0.05
N SER A 26 6.76 10.60 1.08
CA SER A 26 5.94 9.38 1.06
C SER A 26 4.87 9.43 -0.03
N THR A 27 4.25 10.60 -0.23
CA THR A 27 3.27 10.82 -1.31
C THR A 27 3.89 10.60 -2.68
N PHE A 28 5.06 11.18 -2.93
CA PHE A 28 5.76 10.99 -4.20
C PHE A 28 6.13 9.52 -4.42
N LEU A 29 6.74 8.86 -3.43
CA LEU A 29 7.16 7.47 -3.50
C LEU A 29 5.99 6.51 -3.75
N PHE A 30 4.85 6.71 -3.08
CA PHE A 30 3.68 5.87 -3.30
C PHE A 30 2.94 6.19 -4.59
N SER A 31 3.05 7.41 -5.13
CA SER A 31 2.41 7.79 -6.41
C SER A 31 3.22 7.37 -7.63
N SER A 32 4.54 7.20 -7.49
CA SER A 32 5.42 6.70 -8.55
C SER A 32 5.53 5.17 -8.59
N MET A 33 4.97 4.48 -7.59
CA MET A 33 5.08 3.03 -7.41
C MET A 33 4.64 2.27 -8.66
N GLU A 34 3.43 2.51 -9.14
CA GLU A 34 2.84 1.80 -10.28
C GLU A 34 3.66 2.00 -11.56
N ILE A 35 4.19 3.21 -11.75
CA ILE A 35 5.04 3.58 -12.90
C ILE A 35 6.34 2.79 -12.86
N ALA A 36 7.05 2.81 -11.73
CA ALA A 36 8.31 2.08 -11.59
C ALA A 36 8.13 0.56 -11.78
N LEU A 37 7.03 0.01 -11.26
CA LEU A 37 6.69 -1.41 -11.41
C LEU A 37 6.33 -1.78 -12.84
N LYS A 38 5.70 -0.87 -13.60
CA LYS A 38 5.42 -1.07 -15.02
C LYS A 38 6.70 -1.10 -15.85
N ILE A 39 7.63 -0.16 -15.59
CA ILE A 39 8.94 -0.12 -16.25
C ILE A 39 9.73 -1.41 -15.97
N ALA A 40 9.74 -1.87 -14.72
CA ALA A 40 10.40 -3.12 -14.34
C ALA A 40 9.72 -4.37 -14.92
N GLY A 41 8.42 -4.29 -15.19
CA GLY A 41 7.60 -5.37 -15.72
C GLY A 41 8.07 -5.96 -17.05
N GLY A 42 8.72 -5.17 -17.90
CA GLY A 42 9.27 -5.64 -19.16
C GLY A 42 10.51 -6.53 -19.01
N THR A 43 11.14 -6.55 -17.83
CA THR A 43 12.39 -7.29 -17.57
C THR A 43 12.20 -8.43 -16.57
N PHE A 44 11.31 -8.27 -15.60
CA PHE A 44 11.18 -9.20 -14.47
C PHE A 44 9.85 -9.93 -14.48
N ASN A 45 9.87 -11.18 -14.00
CA ASN A 45 8.63 -11.86 -13.66
C ASN A 45 7.88 -11.05 -12.56
N PRO A 46 6.55 -10.88 -12.67
CA PRO A 46 5.77 -10.12 -11.69
C PRO A 46 5.90 -10.63 -10.24
N ILE A 47 5.85 -11.94 -10.07
CA ILE A 47 5.96 -12.61 -8.76
C ILE A 47 7.36 -12.43 -8.19
N GLN A 48 8.39 -12.57 -9.04
CA GLN A 48 9.78 -12.30 -8.68
C GLN A 48 9.97 -10.86 -8.18
N LEU A 49 9.47 -9.87 -8.92
CA LEU A 49 9.64 -8.47 -8.55
C LEU A 49 8.92 -8.17 -7.23
N ASN A 50 7.75 -8.79 -7.00
CA ASN A 50 7.03 -8.71 -5.74
C ASN A 50 7.85 -9.30 -4.57
N PHE A 51 8.47 -10.47 -4.77
CA PHE A 51 9.35 -11.10 -3.79
C PHE A 51 10.54 -10.18 -3.43
N VAL A 52 11.28 -9.73 -4.44
CA VAL A 52 12.49 -8.90 -4.23
C VAL A 52 12.16 -7.63 -3.47
N ARG A 53 11.11 -6.89 -3.88
CA ARG A 53 10.79 -5.59 -3.26
C ARG A 53 10.35 -5.72 -1.81
N PHE A 54 9.58 -6.74 -1.46
CA PHE A 54 9.09 -6.91 -0.10
C PHE A 54 10.16 -7.52 0.81
N LEU A 55 11.00 -8.41 0.30
CA LEU A 55 12.14 -8.91 1.04
C LEU A 55 13.09 -7.76 1.41
N LEU A 56 13.55 -7.02 0.41
CA LEU A 56 14.51 -5.92 0.61
C LEU A 56 13.89 -4.73 1.37
N GLY A 57 12.62 -4.40 1.09
CA GLY A 57 11.90 -3.36 1.83
C GLY A 57 11.68 -3.74 3.30
N GLY A 58 11.32 -4.99 3.60
CA GLY A 58 11.23 -5.51 4.96
C GLY A 58 12.57 -5.51 5.68
N LEU A 59 13.64 -5.94 5.01
CA LEU A 59 15.00 -5.90 5.55
C LEU A 59 15.48 -4.47 5.87
N LEU A 60 15.07 -3.48 5.08
CA LEU A 60 15.37 -2.07 5.37
C LEU A 60 14.70 -1.57 6.66
N LEU A 61 13.46 -2.02 6.93
CA LEU A 61 12.71 -1.66 8.13
C LEU A 61 13.13 -2.46 9.38
N LEU A 62 13.79 -3.61 9.18
CA LEU A 62 14.21 -4.51 10.24
C LEU A 62 15.11 -3.86 11.31
N PRO A 63 16.18 -3.10 11.01
CA PRO A 63 17.01 -2.50 12.04
C PRO A 63 16.24 -1.56 12.98
N PHE A 64 15.34 -0.74 12.43
CA PHE A 64 14.48 0.16 13.22
C PHE A 64 13.51 -0.63 14.11
N THR A 65 12.94 -1.70 13.57
CA THR A 65 12.03 -2.58 14.30
C THR A 65 12.74 -3.34 15.42
N LEU A 66 13.93 -3.87 15.17
CA LEU A 66 14.75 -4.56 16.18
C LEU A 66 15.20 -3.61 17.28
N GLN A 67 15.60 -2.38 16.92
CA GLN A 67 15.94 -1.35 17.90
C GLN A 67 14.75 -1.02 18.81
N ARG A 68 13.55 -0.91 18.24
CA ARG A 68 12.33 -0.69 19.02
C ARG A 68 12.01 -1.86 19.96
N LEU A 69 12.05 -3.10 19.46
CA LEU A 69 11.82 -4.29 20.29
C LEU A 69 12.81 -4.39 21.45
N ARG A 70 14.09 -4.10 21.21
CA ARG A 70 15.12 -4.05 22.26
C ARG A 70 14.82 -2.97 23.30
N ARG A 71 14.43 -1.76 22.86
CA ARG A 71 14.09 -0.66 23.77
C ARG A 71 12.87 -0.99 24.63
N GLU A 72 11.91 -1.70 24.05
CA GLU A 72 10.70 -2.17 24.73
C GLU A 72 10.91 -3.48 25.52
N GLN A 73 12.12 -4.07 25.50
CA GLN A 73 12.44 -5.37 26.11
C GLN A 73 11.43 -6.48 25.73
N ARG A 74 10.94 -6.44 24.49
CA ARG A 74 9.93 -7.37 23.97
C ARG A 74 10.58 -8.51 23.21
N HIS A 75 10.20 -9.74 23.58
CA HIS A 75 10.54 -10.95 22.86
C HIS A 75 9.37 -11.40 21.99
N LEU A 76 9.67 -11.95 20.82
CA LEU A 76 8.65 -12.49 19.91
C LEU A 76 8.19 -13.86 20.39
N THR A 77 6.88 -14.03 20.49
CA THR A 77 6.22 -15.28 20.82
C THR A 77 5.76 -15.99 19.53
N GLY A 78 5.45 -17.29 19.62
CA GLY A 78 4.87 -18.01 18.48
C GLY A 78 3.55 -17.42 17.97
N ARG A 79 2.78 -16.74 18.84
CA ARG A 79 1.55 -16.03 18.45
C ARG A 79 1.86 -14.81 17.59
N ASP A 80 2.96 -14.13 17.87
CA ASP A 80 3.41 -12.96 17.10
C ASP A 80 3.83 -13.40 15.70
N ILE A 81 4.63 -14.47 15.62
CA ILE A 81 5.03 -15.08 14.34
C ILE A 81 3.82 -15.49 13.53
N ALA A 82 2.83 -16.16 14.14
CA ALA A 82 1.61 -16.55 13.44
C ALA A 82 0.82 -15.35 12.90
N ALA A 83 0.76 -14.24 13.66
CA ALA A 83 0.11 -13.01 13.20
C ALA A 83 0.90 -12.33 12.07
N PHE A 84 2.23 -12.32 12.14
CA PHE A 84 3.08 -11.79 11.08
C PHE A 84 2.99 -12.62 9.81
N SER A 85 2.93 -13.95 9.91
CA SER A 85 2.68 -14.84 8.78
C SER A 85 1.29 -14.63 8.19
N LEU A 86 0.22 -14.60 9.00
CA LEU A 86 -1.13 -14.37 8.48
C LEU A 86 -1.26 -13.03 7.74
N THR A 87 -0.67 -11.97 8.30
CA THR A 87 -0.67 -10.64 7.67
C THR A 87 0.27 -10.57 6.47
N GLY A 88 1.40 -11.27 6.50
CA GLY A 88 2.34 -11.41 5.38
C GLY A 88 1.73 -12.16 4.21
N PHE A 89 1.06 -13.26 4.47
CA PHE A 89 0.32 -14.05 3.48
C PHE A 89 -0.75 -13.19 2.79
N SER A 90 -1.58 -12.53 3.61
CA SER A 90 -2.63 -11.65 3.09
C SER A 90 -2.05 -10.49 2.28
N CYS A 91 -0.97 -9.87 2.73
CA CYS A 91 -0.36 -8.71 2.08
C CYS A 91 0.47 -9.09 0.84
N VAL A 92 1.60 -9.78 1.06
CA VAL A 92 2.64 -9.98 0.05
C VAL A 92 2.21 -11.06 -0.93
N LEU A 93 1.85 -12.24 -0.42
CA LEU A 93 1.56 -13.41 -1.26
C LEU A 93 0.26 -13.22 -2.04
N VAL A 94 -0.81 -12.74 -1.39
CA VAL A 94 -2.12 -12.56 -2.04
C VAL A 94 -2.24 -11.16 -2.66
N SER A 95 -2.40 -10.11 -1.84
CA SER A 95 -2.82 -8.79 -2.33
C SER A 95 -1.83 -8.20 -3.32
N MET A 96 -0.56 -8.20 -2.96
CA MET A 96 0.48 -7.53 -3.72
C MET A 96 0.94 -8.31 -4.93
N THR A 97 0.80 -9.64 -4.93
CA THR A 97 0.98 -10.47 -6.14
C THR A 97 -0.13 -10.17 -7.15
N LEU A 98 -1.41 -10.16 -6.72
CA LEU A 98 -2.53 -9.79 -7.59
C LEU A 98 -2.35 -8.39 -8.17
N TYR A 99 -1.93 -7.45 -7.34
CA TYR A 99 -1.64 -6.08 -7.74
C TYR A 99 -0.51 -6.01 -8.78
N GLN A 100 0.59 -6.75 -8.56
CA GLN A 100 1.73 -6.74 -9.47
C GLN A 100 1.38 -7.35 -10.84
N LEU A 101 0.54 -8.40 -10.86
CA LEU A 101 -0.02 -8.97 -12.08
C LEU A 101 -0.96 -7.97 -12.78
N ALA A 102 -1.82 -7.27 -12.02
CA ALA A 102 -2.71 -6.26 -12.55
C ALA A 102 -1.96 -5.12 -13.26
N ILE A 103 -0.84 -4.65 -12.69
CA ILE A 103 0.00 -3.62 -13.31
C ILE A 103 0.55 -4.08 -14.67
N GLN A 104 0.91 -5.36 -14.83
CA GLN A 104 1.39 -5.83 -16.13
C GLN A 104 0.29 -5.80 -17.19
N MET A 105 -0.94 -6.12 -16.81
CA MET A 105 -2.07 -6.28 -17.74
C MET A 105 -2.84 -5.00 -18.04
N SER A 106 -2.71 -3.96 -17.20
CA SER A 106 -3.49 -2.72 -17.31
C SER A 106 -2.63 -1.46 -17.18
N LEU A 107 -3.25 -0.30 -17.38
CA LEU A 107 -2.61 1.00 -17.20
C LEU A 107 -2.26 1.24 -15.71
N PRO A 108 -1.02 1.68 -15.39
CA PRO A 108 -0.58 1.99 -14.03
C PRO A 108 -1.51 2.96 -13.30
N ALA A 109 -1.94 4.04 -13.97
CA ALA A 109 -2.87 5.02 -13.42
C ALA A 109 -4.20 4.38 -12.98
N THR A 110 -4.78 3.48 -13.78
CA THR A 110 -6.01 2.77 -13.44
C THR A 110 -5.81 1.91 -12.19
N ILE A 111 -4.74 1.11 -12.16
CA ILE A 111 -4.46 0.22 -11.02
C ILE A 111 -4.16 1.02 -9.73
N ALA A 112 -3.50 2.17 -9.84
CA ALA A 112 -3.26 3.07 -8.70
C ALA A 112 -4.56 3.55 -8.05
N ILE A 113 -5.55 3.90 -8.87
CA ILE A 113 -6.85 4.38 -8.38
C ILE A 113 -7.67 3.22 -7.80
N LEU A 114 -7.64 2.03 -8.44
CA LEU A 114 -8.28 0.83 -7.89
C LEU A 114 -7.74 0.49 -6.49
N LEU A 115 -6.42 0.52 -6.30
CA LEU A 115 -5.81 0.28 -4.99
C LEU A 115 -6.18 1.36 -3.98
N SER A 116 -6.30 2.62 -4.41
CA SER A 116 -6.69 3.74 -3.55
C SER A 116 -8.13 3.66 -3.02
N ALA A 117 -8.95 2.75 -3.57
CA ALA A 117 -10.27 2.44 -3.02
C ALA A 117 -10.23 1.46 -1.81
N ASN A 118 -9.04 1.02 -1.39
CA ASN A 118 -8.88 0.15 -0.23
C ASN A 118 -9.57 0.65 1.06
N PRO A 119 -9.69 1.96 1.39
CA PRO A 119 -10.37 2.37 2.61
C PRO A 119 -11.88 2.17 2.49
N ALA A 120 -12.45 2.30 1.28
CA ALA A 120 -13.85 2.05 1.02
C ALA A 120 -14.19 0.56 1.22
N PHE A 121 -13.37 -0.33 0.66
CA PHE A 121 -13.50 -1.76 0.92
C PHE A 121 -13.27 -2.10 2.40
N GLY A 122 -12.30 -1.46 3.05
CA GLY A 122 -12.05 -1.63 4.48
C GLY A 122 -13.25 -1.27 5.35
N MET A 123 -13.92 -0.16 5.06
CA MET A 123 -15.15 0.23 5.77
C MET A 123 -16.29 -0.77 5.56
N LEU A 124 -16.48 -1.26 4.32
CA LEU A 124 -17.50 -2.27 4.02
C LEU A 124 -17.22 -3.59 4.74
N ILE A 125 -15.97 -4.05 4.72
CA ILE A 125 -15.56 -5.28 5.40
C ILE A 125 -15.68 -5.11 6.92
N GLY A 126 -15.29 -3.95 7.47
CA GLY A 126 -15.46 -3.64 8.90
C GLY A 126 -16.94 -3.64 9.33
N LEU A 127 -17.83 -3.09 8.50
CA LEU A 127 -19.28 -3.15 8.73
C LEU A 127 -19.79 -4.60 8.78
N VAL A 128 -19.37 -5.45 7.84
CA VAL A 128 -19.89 -6.83 7.71
C VAL A 128 -19.25 -7.79 8.72
N LEU A 129 -17.92 -7.82 8.80
CA LEU A 129 -17.17 -8.79 9.61
C LEU A 129 -17.02 -8.35 11.07
N LEU A 130 -16.77 -7.06 11.31
CA LEU A 130 -16.54 -6.51 12.65
C LEU A 130 -17.78 -5.87 13.26
N LYS A 131 -18.88 -5.76 12.49
CA LYS A 131 -20.13 -5.09 12.91
C LYS A 131 -19.90 -3.65 13.35
N GLU A 132 -18.89 -2.99 12.75
CA GLU A 132 -18.61 -1.57 13.00
C GLU A 132 -19.76 -0.70 12.48
N LYS A 133 -20.09 0.37 13.19
CA LYS A 133 -21.12 1.31 12.74
C LYS A 133 -20.52 2.29 11.73
N MET A 134 -21.15 2.42 10.57
CA MET A 134 -20.79 3.46 9.60
C MET A 134 -21.58 4.75 9.89
N SER A 135 -20.87 5.86 9.98
CA SER A 135 -21.49 7.19 10.01
C SER A 135 -22.06 7.54 8.64
N ARG A 136 -23.01 8.49 8.60
CA ARG A 136 -23.57 8.98 7.31
C ARG A 136 -22.50 9.53 6.37
N THR A 137 -21.47 10.18 6.91
CA THR A 137 -20.35 10.72 6.13
C THR A 137 -19.50 9.59 5.54
N ASN A 138 -19.23 8.55 6.30
CA ASN A 138 -18.48 7.38 5.82
C ASN A 138 -19.27 6.61 4.77
N THR A 139 -20.58 6.45 4.96
CA THR A 139 -21.47 5.86 3.93
C THR A 139 -21.43 6.67 2.63
N LEU A 140 -21.58 7.99 2.72
CA LEU A 140 -21.53 8.85 1.53
C LEU A 140 -20.17 8.77 0.83
N ALA A 141 -19.07 8.76 1.58
CA ALA A 141 -17.73 8.64 1.02
C ALA A 141 -17.49 7.30 0.33
N VAL A 142 -17.99 6.19 0.88
CA VAL A 142 -17.94 4.88 0.22
C VAL A 142 -18.73 4.91 -1.08
N ILE A 143 -19.95 5.45 -1.09
CA ILE A 143 -20.78 5.56 -2.29
C ILE A 143 -20.05 6.36 -3.38
N LEU A 144 -19.49 7.53 -3.02
CA LEU A 144 -18.74 8.36 -3.96
C LEU A 144 -17.49 7.63 -4.48
N THR A 145 -16.75 6.94 -3.61
CA THR A 145 -15.56 6.19 -4.02
C THR A 145 -15.92 5.09 -5.02
N LEU A 146 -16.97 4.31 -4.75
CA LEU A 146 -17.44 3.26 -5.65
C LEU A 146 -17.98 3.83 -6.97
N ALA A 147 -18.70 4.94 -6.92
CA ALA A 147 -19.18 5.62 -8.13
C ALA A 147 -18.02 6.12 -9.00
N GLY A 148 -17.00 6.75 -8.40
CA GLY A 148 -15.81 7.20 -9.11
C GLY A 148 -15.04 6.03 -9.73
N LEU A 149 -14.92 4.90 -9.01
CA LEU A 149 -14.33 3.67 -9.57
C LEU A 149 -15.11 3.15 -10.78
N LEU A 150 -16.46 3.12 -10.72
CA LEU A 150 -17.28 2.67 -11.86
C LEU A 150 -17.10 3.55 -13.09
N VAL A 151 -16.96 4.87 -12.91
CA VAL A 151 -16.67 5.81 -14.00
C VAL A 151 -15.30 5.51 -14.63
N ILE A 152 -14.27 5.29 -13.81
CA ILE A 152 -12.90 5.02 -14.28
C ILE A 152 -12.82 3.69 -15.01
N VAL A 153 -13.36 2.63 -14.38
CA VAL A 153 -13.34 1.28 -14.93
C VAL A 153 -14.15 1.22 -16.22
N ASN A 154 -15.26 1.97 -16.29
CA ASN A 154 -16.20 1.96 -17.40
C ASN A 154 -16.52 0.53 -17.88
N PRO A 155 -17.38 -0.22 -17.14
CA PRO A 155 -17.61 -1.64 -17.40
C PRO A 155 -18.18 -1.94 -18.79
N PHE A 156 -18.76 -0.94 -19.46
CA PHE A 156 -19.31 -1.06 -20.81
C PHE A 156 -18.25 -0.98 -21.92
N ASN A 157 -17.01 -0.59 -21.61
CA ASN A 157 -15.92 -0.46 -22.57
C ASN A 157 -14.58 -0.92 -21.98
N LEU A 158 -14.55 -2.15 -21.45
CA LEU A 158 -13.35 -2.73 -20.82
C LEU A 158 -12.33 -3.17 -21.88
N THR A 159 -11.14 -2.58 -21.83
CA THR A 159 -10.00 -3.00 -22.69
C THR A 159 -9.24 -4.20 -22.14
N ASN A 160 -9.05 -4.28 -20.82
CA ASN A 160 -8.31 -5.34 -20.14
C ASN A 160 -9.04 -5.83 -18.87
N PRO A 161 -10.11 -6.63 -19.02
CA PRO A 161 -10.98 -7.02 -17.90
C PRO A 161 -10.25 -7.84 -16.83
N MET A 162 -9.28 -8.68 -17.22
CA MET A 162 -8.49 -9.46 -16.27
C MET A 162 -7.63 -8.57 -15.37
N GLY A 163 -6.89 -7.62 -15.95
CA GLY A 163 -6.05 -6.70 -15.16
C GLY A 163 -6.88 -5.83 -14.20
N ILE A 164 -8.06 -5.38 -14.61
CA ILE A 164 -9.00 -4.66 -13.74
C ILE A 164 -9.52 -5.56 -12.62
N THR A 165 -9.88 -6.80 -12.93
CA THR A 165 -10.35 -7.77 -11.93
C THR A 165 -9.28 -8.06 -10.89
N LEU A 166 -8.04 -8.32 -11.31
CA LEU A 166 -6.90 -8.52 -10.42
C LEU A 166 -6.62 -7.27 -9.58
N GLY A 167 -6.74 -6.07 -10.16
CA GLY A 167 -6.61 -4.81 -9.46
C GLY A 167 -7.68 -4.62 -8.37
N LEU A 168 -8.95 -4.90 -8.67
CA LEU A 168 -10.04 -4.85 -7.69
C LEU A 168 -9.86 -5.88 -6.58
N LEU A 169 -9.55 -7.13 -6.94
CA LEU A 169 -9.25 -8.18 -5.95
C LEU A 169 -8.07 -7.80 -5.07
N SER A 170 -7.03 -7.18 -5.63
CA SER A 170 -5.89 -6.69 -4.86
C SER A 170 -6.30 -5.62 -3.85
N SER A 171 -7.18 -4.70 -4.22
CA SER A 171 -7.67 -3.63 -3.32
C SER A 171 -8.53 -4.19 -2.19
N ILE A 172 -9.39 -5.17 -2.49
CA ILE A 172 -10.23 -5.87 -1.49
C ILE A 172 -9.36 -6.67 -0.52
N THR A 173 -8.43 -7.47 -1.05
CA THR A 173 -7.52 -8.28 -0.23
C THR A 173 -6.55 -7.41 0.58
N PHE A 174 -6.13 -6.26 0.04
CA PHE A 174 -5.33 -5.28 0.78
C PHE A 174 -6.12 -4.61 1.91
N ALA A 175 -7.42 -4.39 1.72
CA ALA A 175 -8.31 -3.94 2.80
C ALA A 175 -8.46 -5.01 3.91
N ILE A 176 -8.56 -6.30 3.55
CA ILE A 176 -8.51 -7.41 4.50
C ILE A 176 -7.19 -7.40 5.27
N TYR A 177 -6.05 -7.25 4.59
CA TYR A 177 -4.74 -7.10 5.22
C TYR A 177 -4.73 -5.94 6.23
N GLY A 178 -5.28 -4.78 5.88
CA GLY A 178 -5.37 -3.63 6.78
C GLY A 178 -6.15 -3.95 8.06
N ILE A 179 -7.28 -4.66 7.94
CA ILE A 179 -8.08 -5.10 9.08
C ILE A 179 -7.33 -6.14 9.94
N LEU A 180 -6.76 -7.17 9.32
CA LEU A 180 -5.98 -8.20 10.02
C LEU A 180 -4.80 -7.59 10.78
N THR A 181 -4.12 -6.62 10.16
CA THR A 181 -3.02 -5.87 10.75
C THR A 181 -3.49 -5.03 11.93
N ARG A 182 -4.61 -4.29 11.79
CA ARG A 182 -5.20 -3.49 12.88
C ARG A 182 -5.60 -4.37 14.07
N LEU A 183 -6.27 -5.49 13.83
CA LEU A 183 -6.68 -6.42 14.88
C LEU A 183 -5.49 -7.06 15.59
N SER A 184 -4.49 -7.49 14.82
CA SER A 184 -3.26 -8.10 15.37
C SER A 184 -2.42 -7.08 16.15
N SER A 185 -2.27 -5.87 15.61
CA SER A 185 -1.62 -4.72 16.26
C SER A 185 -2.25 -4.42 17.61
N ASN A 186 -3.58 -4.28 17.65
CA ASN A 186 -4.32 -4.00 18.90
C ASN A 186 -4.22 -5.14 19.92
N LYS A 187 -4.29 -6.40 19.45
CA LYS A 187 -4.27 -7.58 20.33
C LYS A 187 -2.88 -7.86 20.91
N LEU A 188 -1.82 -7.67 20.13
CA LEU A 188 -0.44 -7.98 20.50
C LEU A 188 0.33 -6.75 21.01
N GLY A 189 -0.22 -5.54 20.81
CA GLY A 189 0.39 -4.28 21.21
C GLY A 189 1.61 -3.89 20.38
N PHE A 190 1.69 -4.31 19.11
CA PHE A 190 2.74 -3.87 18.20
C PHE A 190 2.33 -2.63 17.42
N GLY A 191 3.25 -1.69 17.22
CA GLY A 191 3.03 -0.55 16.33
C GLY A 191 2.91 -0.95 14.85
N GLY A 192 2.34 -0.07 14.03
CA GLY A 192 2.14 -0.32 12.60
C GLY A 192 3.43 -0.63 11.84
N MET A 193 4.52 0.08 12.15
CA MET A 193 5.84 -0.17 11.56
C MET A 193 6.35 -1.59 11.85
N THR A 194 6.24 -2.06 13.10
CA THR A 194 6.65 -3.41 13.50
C THR A 194 5.83 -4.47 12.80
N MET A 195 4.50 -4.29 12.78
CA MET A 195 3.60 -5.20 12.07
C MET A 195 3.98 -5.29 10.59
N THR A 196 4.09 -4.15 9.89
CA THR A 196 4.42 -4.12 8.46
C THR A 196 5.80 -4.71 8.16
N CYS A 197 6.82 -4.41 8.96
CA CYS A 197 8.16 -4.98 8.78
C CYS A 197 8.12 -6.51 8.80
N PHE A 198 7.52 -7.10 9.83
CA PHE A 198 7.47 -8.55 9.94
C PHE A 198 6.49 -9.19 8.96
N SER A 199 5.37 -8.54 8.62
CA SER A 199 4.49 -8.99 7.54
C SER A 199 5.22 -9.04 6.19
N PHE A 200 6.06 -8.04 5.88
CA PHE A 200 6.83 -8.02 4.64
C PHE A 200 7.84 -9.15 4.58
N ILE A 201 8.58 -9.37 5.67
CA ILE A 201 9.57 -10.46 5.74
C ILE A 201 8.87 -11.82 5.70
N ALA A 202 7.85 -12.05 6.52
CA ALA A 202 7.12 -13.31 6.55
C ALA A 202 6.44 -13.61 5.20
N GLY A 203 5.78 -12.60 4.63
CA GLY A 203 5.14 -12.72 3.32
C GLY A 203 6.14 -12.93 2.17
N ALA A 204 7.33 -12.34 2.24
CA ALA A 204 8.40 -12.61 1.28
C ALA A 204 8.95 -14.03 1.42
N ILE A 205 9.08 -14.55 2.65
CA ILE A 205 9.47 -15.94 2.90
C ILE A 205 8.42 -16.90 2.33
N GLU A 206 7.13 -16.66 2.61
CA GLU A 206 6.01 -17.46 2.11
C GLU A 206 5.95 -17.42 0.57
N LEU A 207 6.15 -16.24 -0.03
CA LEU A 207 6.23 -16.10 -1.48
C LEU A 207 7.47 -16.81 -2.06
N GLY A 208 8.60 -16.76 -1.36
CA GLY A 208 9.81 -17.49 -1.73
C GLY A 208 9.62 -19.01 -1.66
N ILE A 209 8.89 -19.52 -0.67
CA ILE A 209 8.49 -20.93 -0.58
C ILE A 209 7.58 -21.28 -1.76
N PHE A 210 6.58 -20.45 -2.07
CA PHE A 210 5.73 -20.64 -3.24
C PHE A 210 6.57 -20.72 -4.52
N MET A 211 7.47 -19.76 -4.74
CA MET A 211 8.39 -19.74 -5.87
C MET A 211 9.24 -21.01 -5.93
N ALA A 212 9.82 -21.47 -4.82
CA ALA A 212 10.61 -22.70 -4.77
C ALA A 212 9.79 -23.94 -5.17
N ILE A 213 8.52 -24.02 -4.73
CA ILE A 213 7.60 -25.10 -5.09
C ILE A 213 7.32 -25.10 -6.61
N THR A 214 7.33 -23.93 -7.28
CA THR A 214 7.11 -23.86 -8.73
C THR A 214 8.21 -24.51 -9.57
N HIS A 215 9.39 -24.81 -8.99
CA HIS A 215 10.48 -25.54 -9.66
C HIS A 215 10.33 -27.07 -9.58
N ILE A 216 9.34 -27.57 -8.81
CA ILE A 216 9.06 -29.01 -8.76
C ILE A 216 8.38 -29.40 -10.09
N PRO A 217 8.88 -30.40 -10.85
CA PRO A 217 8.37 -30.68 -12.21
C PRO A 217 6.85 -30.88 -12.30
N ALA A 218 6.26 -31.60 -11.34
CA ALA A 218 4.81 -31.82 -11.30
C ALA A 218 4.01 -30.51 -11.09
N VAL A 219 4.54 -29.60 -10.27
CA VAL A 219 3.89 -28.30 -10.03
C VAL A 219 4.13 -27.35 -11.19
N SER A 220 5.36 -27.29 -11.71
CA SER A 220 5.68 -26.48 -12.90
C SER A 220 4.78 -26.89 -14.07
N GLN A 221 4.61 -28.19 -14.31
CA GLN A 221 3.72 -28.69 -15.35
C GLN A 221 2.25 -28.33 -15.07
N ALA A 222 1.77 -28.45 -13.83
CA ALA A 222 0.41 -28.06 -13.46
C ALA A 222 0.15 -26.55 -13.63
N LEU A 223 1.18 -25.71 -13.43
CA LEU A 223 1.10 -24.25 -13.55
C LEU A 223 1.48 -23.74 -14.94
N SER A 224 1.89 -24.59 -15.88
CA SER A 224 2.35 -24.21 -17.21
C SER A 224 1.32 -23.42 -18.03
N GLY A 225 0.03 -23.63 -17.78
CA GLY A 225 -1.07 -22.86 -18.39
C GLY A 225 -1.24 -21.44 -17.84
N LEU A 226 -0.59 -21.11 -16.71
CA LEU A 226 -0.62 -19.79 -16.08
C LEU A 226 0.71 -19.07 -16.31
N GLN A 227 0.72 -18.14 -17.26
CA GLN A 227 1.94 -17.39 -17.61
C GLN A 227 2.57 -16.73 -16.38
N GLY A 228 3.85 -17.01 -16.17
CA GLY A 228 4.63 -16.44 -15.07
C GLY A 228 4.48 -17.15 -13.72
N PHE A 229 3.77 -18.28 -13.63
CA PHE A 229 3.62 -19.07 -12.40
C PHE A 229 4.41 -20.39 -12.39
N SER A 230 4.97 -20.79 -13.53
CA SER A 230 5.85 -21.96 -13.65
C SER A 230 7.31 -21.50 -13.65
N ASP A 231 8.17 -22.27 -12.97
CA ASP A 231 9.62 -22.04 -12.84
C ASP A 231 9.98 -20.57 -12.51
N VAL A 232 9.31 -20.01 -11.49
CA VAL A 232 9.42 -18.58 -11.17
C VAL A 232 10.85 -18.27 -10.70
N PRO A 233 11.58 -17.38 -11.38
CA PRO A 233 12.96 -17.05 -11.00
C PRO A 233 13.02 -16.19 -9.75
N PHE A 234 14.08 -16.31 -8.95
CA PHE A 234 14.29 -15.49 -7.75
C PHE A 234 14.99 -14.15 -8.03
N PHE A 235 16.08 -14.18 -8.80
CA PHE A 235 16.95 -13.01 -9.02
C PHE A 235 17.38 -12.85 -10.49
N GLN A 236 16.72 -13.56 -11.42
CA GLN A 236 17.04 -13.48 -12.84
C GLN A 236 16.77 -12.08 -13.39
N GLY A 237 17.63 -11.62 -14.31
CA GLY A 237 17.47 -10.32 -14.96
C GLY A 237 17.95 -9.13 -14.14
N ILE A 238 18.40 -9.31 -12.89
CA ILE A 238 19.01 -8.21 -12.12
C ILE A 238 20.41 -7.96 -12.66
N THR A 239 20.63 -6.76 -13.20
CA THR A 239 21.90 -6.34 -13.82
C THR A 239 22.25 -4.92 -13.38
N TRP A 240 23.47 -4.49 -13.68
CA TRP A 240 23.90 -3.11 -13.41
C TRP A 240 23.03 -2.05 -14.12
N SER A 241 22.36 -2.38 -15.23
CA SER A 241 21.52 -1.42 -15.95
C SER A 241 20.16 -1.17 -15.28
N ASN A 242 19.65 -2.11 -14.47
CA ASN A 242 18.35 -1.98 -13.80
C ASN A 242 18.43 -1.99 -12.26
N ILE A 243 19.64 -2.12 -11.69
CA ILE A 243 19.83 -2.17 -10.23
C ILE A 243 19.27 -0.93 -9.53
N LEU A 244 19.37 0.26 -10.16
CA LEU A 244 18.81 1.49 -9.60
C LEU A 244 17.28 1.46 -9.56
N LEU A 245 16.64 0.87 -10.57
CA LEU A 245 15.18 0.71 -10.60
C LEU A 245 14.72 -0.29 -9.53
N VAL A 246 15.41 -1.43 -9.40
CA VAL A 246 15.12 -2.43 -8.36
C VAL A 246 15.34 -1.84 -6.97
N ALA A 247 16.43 -1.10 -6.76
CA ALA A 247 16.74 -0.41 -5.51
C ALA A 247 15.68 0.67 -5.20
N TYR A 248 15.24 1.44 -6.20
CA TYR A 248 14.17 2.42 -6.06
C TYR A 248 12.87 1.77 -5.58
N ILE A 249 12.40 0.73 -6.28
CA ILE A 249 11.17 0.02 -5.93
C ILE A 249 11.28 -0.59 -4.52
N SER A 250 12.40 -1.21 -4.21
CA SER A 250 12.56 -1.99 -2.98
C SER A 250 12.83 -1.12 -1.75
N PHE A 251 13.86 -0.28 -1.80
CA PHE A 251 14.31 0.49 -0.65
C PHE A 251 13.56 1.80 -0.50
N PHE A 252 13.27 2.49 -1.60
CA PHE A 252 12.61 3.80 -1.52
C PHE A 252 11.09 3.65 -1.46
N VAL A 253 10.48 2.96 -2.41
CA VAL A 253 9.02 2.84 -2.46
C VAL A 253 8.51 1.91 -1.35
N THR A 254 8.98 0.65 -1.30
CA THR A 254 8.47 -0.33 -0.34
C THR A 254 9.03 -0.16 1.07
N GLY A 255 10.33 0.10 1.24
CA GLY A 255 10.93 0.33 2.55
C GLY A 255 10.63 1.73 3.12
N LEU A 256 11.29 2.74 2.57
CA LEU A 256 11.26 4.12 3.07
C LEU A 256 9.86 4.74 2.99
N GLY A 257 9.09 4.47 1.92
CA GLY A 257 7.73 4.98 1.76
C GLY A 257 6.82 4.60 2.93
N PHE A 258 6.83 3.32 3.33
CA PHE A 258 6.10 2.82 4.49
C PHE A 258 6.70 3.31 5.81
N GLY A 259 8.04 3.36 5.93
CA GLY A 259 8.70 3.91 7.11
C GLY A 259 8.29 5.36 7.40
N LEU A 260 8.36 6.24 6.39
CA LEU A 260 7.94 7.63 6.48
C LEU A 260 6.44 7.76 6.76
N TYR A 261 5.60 6.94 6.13
CA TYR A 261 4.17 6.91 6.39
C TYR A 261 3.85 6.63 7.86
N PHE A 262 4.51 5.63 8.46
CA PHE A 262 4.31 5.32 9.88
C PHE A 262 4.88 6.39 10.80
N LEU A 263 6.01 7.01 10.45
CA LEU A 263 6.53 8.15 11.20
C LEU A 263 5.55 9.34 11.18
N VAL A 264 4.97 9.68 10.03
CA VAL A 264 3.93 10.72 9.94
C VAL A 264 2.72 10.36 10.80
N MET A 265 2.31 9.09 10.77
CA MET A 265 1.18 8.63 11.58
C MET A 265 1.46 8.73 13.09
N GLU A 266 2.67 8.39 13.53
CA GLU A 266 3.08 8.48 14.93
C GLU A 266 3.27 9.94 15.39
N GLU A 267 3.87 10.79 14.57
CA GLU A 267 4.16 12.19 14.92
C GLU A 267 2.93 13.12 14.80
N ALA A 268 2.10 12.90 13.77
CA ALA A 268 1.08 13.84 13.34
C ALA A 268 -0.34 13.24 13.28
N GLY A 269 -0.46 11.94 13.54
CA GLY A 269 -1.72 11.22 13.60
C GLY A 269 -2.23 10.73 12.24
N VAL A 270 -3.21 9.83 12.32
CA VAL A 270 -3.86 9.20 11.16
C VAL A 270 -4.39 10.22 10.14
N PRO A 271 -5.10 11.32 10.52
CA PRO A 271 -5.66 12.23 9.53
C PRO A 271 -4.62 12.89 8.61
N ILE A 272 -3.43 13.20 9.13
CA ILE A 272 -2.34 13.78 8.33
C ILE A 272 -1.69 12.70 7.46
N ALA A 273 -1.47 11.50 8.01
CA ALA A 273 -0.94 10.37 7.24
C ALA A 273 -1.88 9.96 6.08
N SER A 274 -3.21 10.05 6.28
CA SER A 274 -4.20 9.74 5.23
C SER A 274 -4.13 10.68 4.02
N LEU A 275 -3.60 11.91 4.17
CA LEU A 275 -3.42 12.83 3.04
C LEU A 275 -2.54 12.23 1.94
N ILE A 276 -1.56 11.40 2.32
CA ILE A 276 -0.67 10.70 1.39
C ILE A 276 -1.50 9.87 0.38
N PHE A 277 -2.50 9.13 0.88
CA PHE A 277 -3.39 8.32 0.05
C PHE A 277 -4.48 9.12 -0.65
N PHE A 278 -4.79 10.33 -0.22
CA PHE A 278 -5.73 11.21 -0.92
C PHE A 278 -5.09 11.96 -2.08
N ILE A 279 -3.81 12.29 -1.98
CA ILE A 279 -3.06 12.94 -3.07
C ILE A 279 -2.71 11.93 -4.16
N LYS A 280 -2.42 10.68 -3.78
CA LYS A 280 -2.00 9.61 -4.70
C LYS A 280 -2.92 9.42 -5.93
N PRO A 281 -4.27 9.33 -5.82
CA PRO A 281 -5.16 9.19 -6.96
C PRO A 281 -5.05 10.30 -8.00
N ALA A 282 -4.66 11.51 -7.59
CA ALA A 282 -4.46 12.64 -8.51
C ALA A 282 -3.04 12.67 -9.07
N LEU A 283 -2.02 12.37 -8.23
CA LEU A 283 -0.62 12.47 -8.62
C LEU A 283 -0.16 11.30 -9.51
N ALA A 284 -0.61 10.06 -9.23
CA ALA A 284 -0.18 8.89 -9.98
C ALA A 284 -0.52 8.96 -11.49
N PRO A 285 -1.73 9.37 -11.92
CA PRO A 285 -2.04 9.57 -13.34
C PRO A 285 -1.18 10.64 -14.02
N ILE A 286 -0.87 11.73 -13.31
CA ILE A 286 0.02 12.79 -13.83
C ILE A 286 1.42 12.24 -14.05
N LEU A 287 1.95 11.48 -13.08
CA LEU A 287 3.25 10.82 -13.22
C LEU A 287 3.24 9.76 -14.34
N SER A 288 2.16 8.99 -14.49
CA SER A 288 1.99 8.03 -15.58
C SER A 288 2.03 8.72 -16.94
N LEU A 289 1.33 9.85 -17.11
CA LEU A 289 1.35 10.63 -18.33
C LEU A 289 2.76 11.17 -18.64
N ILE A 290 3.44 11.75 -17.65
CA ILE A 290 4.76 12.37 -17.87
C ILE A 290 5.84 11.33 -18.18
N VAL A 291 5.82 10.19 -17.47
CA VAL A 291 6.91 9.20 -17.54
C VAL A 291 6.65 8.13 -18.61
N LEU A 292 5.41 7.66 -18.75
CA LEU A 292 5.05 6.57 -19.66
C LEU A 292 4.32 7.07 -20.92
N GLY A 293 3.86 8.33 -20.93
CA GLY A 293 3.05 8.84 -22.03
C GLY A 293 1.60 8.32 -22.02
N ASP A 294 1.14 7.74 -20.91
CA ASP A 294 -0.20 7.16 -20.82
C ASP A 294 -1.28 8.25 -20.96
N PRO A 295 -2.27 8.09 -21.87
CA PRO A 295 -3.31 9.08 -22.03
C PRO A 295 -4.20 9.17 -20.78
N ILE A 296 -4.45 10.39 -20.31
CA ILE A 296 -5.45 10.64 -19.27
C ILE A 296 -6.81 10.79 -19.92
N HIS A 297 -7.61 9.75 -19.85
CA HIS A 297 -8.97 9.76 -20.39
C HIS A 297 -9.91 10.62 -19.53
N THR A 298 -10.95 11.17 -20.15
CA THR A 298 -11.93 12.04 -19.48
C THR A 298 -12.62 11.33 -18.31
N ASN A 299 -12.92 10.04 -18.44
CA ASN A 299 -13.51 9.24 -17.36
C ASN A 299 -12.54 9.10 -16.17
N THR A 300 -11.23 9.03 -16.40
CA THR A 300 -10.20 9.06 -15.35
C THR A 300 -10.28 10.36 -14.55
N ILE A 301 -10.36 11.51 -15.24
CA ILE A 301 -10.47 12.83 -14.59
C ILE A 301 -11.76 12.93 -13.76
N VAL A 302 -12.90 12.60 -14.35
CA VAL A 302 -14.21 12.67 -13.67
C VAL A 302 -14.23 11.76 -12.44
N GLY A 303 -13.74 10.52 -12.56
CA GLY A 303 -13.71 9.60 -11.43
C GLY A 303 -12.76 10.04 -10.31
N ILE A 304 -11.60 10.62 -10.63
CA ILE A 304 -10.69 11.20 -9.63
C ILE A 304 -11.40 12.31 -8.85
N ILE A 305 -12.11 13.23 -9.54
CA ILE A 305 -12.85 14.31 -8.88
C ILE A 305 -13.88 13.72 -7.90
N ILE A 306 -14.65 12.71 -8.31
CA ILE A 306 -15.65 12.06 -7.46
C ILE A 306 -14.99 11.42 -6.22
N ILE A 307 -13.89 10.70 -6.40
CA ILE A 307 -13.15 10.04 -5.29
C ILE A 307 -12.59 11.08 -4.31
N LEU A 308 -12.04 12.19 -4.82
CA LEU A 308 -11.52 13.28 -3.99
C LEU A 308 -12.63 13.94 -3.17
N ILE A 309 -13.81 14.17 -3.76
CA ILE A 309 -14.98 14.67 -3.03
C ILE A 309 -15.34 13.69 -1.90
N GLY A 310 -15.38 12.39 -2.18
CA GLY A 310 -15.62 11.36 -1.16
C GLY A 310 -14.62 11.42 -0.01
N SER A 311 -13.34 11.59 -0.32
CA SER A 311 -12.26 11.68 0.66
C SER A 311 -12.38 12.93 1.54
N VAL A 312 -12.74 14.08 0.96
CA VAL A 312 -12.99 15.33 1.70
C VAL A 312 -14.20 15.19 2.64
N VAL A 313 -15.26 14.50 2.20
CA VAL A 313 -16.44 14.21 3.03
C VAL A 313 -16.05 13.39 4.26
N THR A 314 -15.23 12.34 4.10
CA THR A 314 -14.73 11.53 5.23
C THR A 314 -13.94 12.37 6.22
N LEU A 315 -12.93 13.12 5.74
CA LEU A 315 -12.07 13.95 6.58
C LEU A 315 -12.86 15.00 7.36
N THR A 316 -13.86 15.60 6.72
CA THR A 316 -14.72 16.62 7.35
C THR A 316 -15.62 15.98 8.40
N GLY A 317 -16.19 14.82 8.10
CA GLY A 317 -17.03 14.07 9.03
C GLY A 317 -16.28 13.66 10.31
N GLU A 318 -15.06 13.14 10.18
CA GLU A 318 -14.22 12.79 11.32
C GLU A 318 -13.89 14.00 12.19
N ARG A 319 -13.48 15.12 11.57
CA ARG A 319 -13.18 16.37 12.30
C ARG A 319 -14.39 16.88 13.10
N ILE A 320 -15.59 16.81 12.53
CA ILE A 320 -16.82 17.22 13.21
C ILE A 320 -17.12 16.28 14.39
N ALA A 321 -17.01 14.96 14.18
CA ALA A 321 -17.23 13.98 15.24
C ALA A 321 -16.25 14.16 16.42
N THR A 322 -14.96 14.36 16.16
CA THR A 322 -13.95 14.61 17.20
C THR A 322 -14.20 15.92 17.96
N ARG A 323 -14.69 16.97 17.28
CA ARG A 323 -15.06 18.23 17.94
C ARG A 323 -16.27 18.07 18.84
N MET A 324 -17.26 17.26 18.45
CA MET A 324 -18.44 17.02 19.27
C MET A 324 -18.17 16.11 20.48
N SER A 325 -17.22 15.17 20.39
CA SER A 325 -16.86 14.32 21.54
C SER A 325 -15.99 15.01 22.60
N ARG A 326 -15.45 16.20 22.29
CA ARG A 326 -14.65 17.02 23.22
C ARG A 326 -15.50 18.08 23.94
N LYS A 327 -16.78 18.22 23.58
CA LYS A 327 -17.78 19.03 24.30
C LYS A 327 -18.58 18.11 25.21
#